data_AF-A0A350D055-F1
#
_entry.id   AF-A0A350D055-F1
#
_cell.length_a   1.000
_cell.length_b   1.000
_cell.length_c   1.000
_cell.angle_alpha   90.00
_cell.angle_beta   90.00
_cell.angle_gamma   90.00
#
_symmetry.space_group_name_H-M   'P 1'
#
loop_
_entity.id
_entity.type
_entity.pdbx_description
1 polymer ?
#
loop_
_entity_poly.entity_id
_entity_poly.type
_entity_poly.pdbx_seq_one_letter_code
_entity_poly.pdbx_strand_id
1 'polypeptide(L)'
;AFKHLIRKVKWFNEDINFKSLEEVNLEELLKEVDKDRQKIRAFLQGEERPQNKEVLKPVLIVVESPNKARTIANFFGKAVRRRVGDHELMETSAGDRYIMITSSFGHVLDLNKEEGFHGVYVNGKPVPVYEVIEGKDRIVESLRRMALEAQEVLIATDPDTEGEKIAWDLSELLKPYNPNIKRMEFHEVTRKAIAKAIKETRDFDYNLVKAQVLRRVADRWVGFEFSKLLQHAFGKHWLSAGRVQTPVLGWIIQREKEYRQKIYKVAFPIDEEGRLRVEWVFEDKESAQSFYEGLSKVQVELLEEREEDRNPPPPFSTDAMLKAASDAYRWSLPKTMNLAQTLFELGYITYHRTDSTRVSDYGIGVAKEYIKEEFGEEYFHARVWGEGGAHECIRPTKAIEPEELRALVLSGQIEGLTREHLLLYSLIFNRFMASQMRAIKLKVLKLRVKALDKSQEVEVPVQILQDGFNRLLPVEVYKPMLGTLDVSQRKNMLSRPKAYLYTHGELVQEMKRRGIGRPSTYASIVEKLIERGYVIENKGFLIPTNLGKEVYNYLNSREEVKHFLEEEFTRRLEELMDKVEAGAEDYVDILINLYRDIIEVDKKLEVL
;
A
#
# COMPACT_ATOMS: atom_id res chain seq x y z
N ALA A 1 34.57 -3.13 12.27
CA ALA A 1 34.19 -4.31 13.08
C ALA A 1 33.20 -3.97 14.20
N PHE A 2 33.56 -3.13 15.18
CA PHE A 2 32.68 -2.81 16.32
C PHE A 2 31.36 -2.11 15.93
N LYS A 3 31.39 -1.08 15.07
CA LYS A 3 30.18 -0.42 14.54
C LYS A 3 29.21 -1.42 13.88
N HIS A 4 29.75 -2.33 13.06
CA HIS A 4 28.98 -3.39 12.43
C HIS A 4 28.39 -4.39 13.44
N LEU A 5 29.09 -4.71 14.54
CA LEU A 5 28.52 -5.50 15.64
C LEU A 5 27.36 -4.76 16.31
N ILE A 6 27.51 -3.46 16.60
CA ILE A 6 26.44 -2.63 17.17
C ILE A 6 25.21 -2.68 16.26
N ARG A 7 25.38 -2.51 14.94
CA ARG A 7 24.30 -2.60 13.94
C ARG A 7 23.57 -3.92 14.01
N LYS A 8 24.30 -5.03 13.97
CA LYS A 8 23.71 -6.39 14.05
C LYS A 8 22.94 -6.61 15.35
N VAL A 9 23.49 -6.18 16.48
CA VAL A 9 22.85 -6.35 17.79
C VAL A 9 21.55 -5.55 17.88
N LYS A 10 21.54 -4.29 17.40
CA LYS A 10 20.33 -3.45 17.37
C LYS A 10 19.19 -4.07 16.57
N TRP A 11 19.49 -4.87 15.54
CA TRP A 11 18.43 -5.54 14.78
C TRP A 11 17.67 -6.60 15.57
N PHE A 12 18.37 -7.34 16.42
CA PHE A 12 17.77 -8.35 17.29
C PHE A 12 17.11 -7.70 18.50
N ASN A 13 17.72 -6.64 19.03
CA ASN A 13 17.19 -5.90 20.15
C ASN A 13 17.60 -4.42 20.12
N GLU A 14 16.64 -3.58 19.72
CA GLU A 14 16.80 -2.12 19.65
C GLU A 14 17.00 -1.46 21.03
N ASP A 15 16.65 -2.16 22.12
CA ASP A 15 16.84 -1.66 23.49
C ASP A 15 18.31 -1.72 23.94
N ILE A 16 19.17 -2.43 23.20
CA ILE A 16 20.59 -2.52 23.53
C ILE A 16 21.31 -1.25 23.11
N ASN A 17 21.62 -0.40 24.08
CA ASN A 17 22.42 0.78 23.89
C ASN A 17 23.88 0.53 24.30
N PHE A 18 24.81 0.74 23.37
CA PHE A 18 26.24 0.65 23.64
C PHE A 18 26.74 1.99 24.15
N LYS A 19 27.18 2.04 25.40
CA LYS A 19 27.79 3.23 26.01
C LYS A 19 29.30 3.12 26.06
N SER A 20 30.00 4.26 26.01
CA SER A 20 31.42 4.28 26.32
C SER A 20 31.64 3.94 27.79
N LEU A 21 32.74 3.28 28.11
CA LEU A 21 33.09 2.99 29.51
C LEU A 21 33.20 4.28 30.34
N GLU A 22 33.63 5.36 29.71
CA GLU A 22 33.75 6.69 30.31
C GLU A 22 32.39 7.31 30.70
N GLU A 23 31.30 6.86 30.08
CA GLU A 23 29.93 7.32 30.35
C GLU A 23 29.22 6.47 31.41
N VAL A 24 29.88 5.43 31.94
CA VAL A 24 29.27 4.44 32.84
C VAL A 24 30.01 4.38 34.17
N ASN A 25 29.27 4.59 35.27
CA ASN A 25 29.77 4.34 36.61
C ASN A 25 29.74 2.84 36.92
N LEU A 26 30.86 2.15 36.70
CA LEU A 26 31.00 0.71 36.92
C LEU A 26 30.71 0.28 38.37
N GLU A 27 31.13 1.06 39.36
CA GLU A 27 30.94 0.68 40.77
C GLU A 27 29.46 0.67 41.16
N GLU A 28 28.70 1.65 40.68
CA GLU A 28 27.26 1.75 40.92
C GLU A 28 26.51 0.62 40.23
N LEU A 29 26.87 0.31 38.97
CA LEU A 29 26.27 -0.79 38.22
C LEU A 29 26.55 -2.15 38.88
N LEU A 30 27.78 -2.38 39.36
CA LEU A 30 28.13 -3.61 40.08
C LEU A 30 27.36 -3.73 41.39
N LYS A 31 27.17 -2.62 42.12
CA LYS A 31 26.33 -2.59 43.34
C LYS A 31 24.88 -2.92 43.04
N GLU A 32 24.32 -2.44 41.93
CA GLU A 32 22.97 -2.78 41.48
C GLU A 32 22.84 -4.29 41.19
N VAL A 33 23.79 -4.84 40.41
CA VAL A 33 23.84 -6.27 40.09
C VAL A 33 23.94 -7.13 41.35
N ASP A 34 24.79 -6.74 42.32
CA ASP A 34 24.94 -7.50 43.56
C ASP A 34 23.70 -7.38 44.46
N LYS A 35 23.04 -6.21 44.49
CA LYS A 35 21.76 -6.03 45.20
C LYS A 35 20.68 -6.94 44.62
N ASP A 36 20.58 -7.05 43.30
CA ASP A 36 19.60 -7.93 42.66
C ASP A 36 19.94 -9.42 42.86
N ARG A 37 21.22 -9.79 42.83
CA ARG A 37 21.66 -11.15 43.18
C ARG A 37 21.31 -11.52 44.63
N GLN A 38 21.48 -10.59 45.57
CA GLN A 38 21.11 -10.80 46.97
C GLN A 38 19.61 -11.00 47.13
N LYS A 39 18.77 -10.18 46.48
CA LYS A 39 17.31 -10.37 46.46
C LYS A 39 16.92 -11.74 45.90
N ILE A 40 17.52 -12.16 44.78
CA ILE A 40 17.24 -13.47 44.19
C ILE A 40 17.65 -14.60 45.14
N ARG A 41 18.80 -14.48 45.83
CA ARG A 41 19.23 -15.47 46.84
C ARG A 41 18.27 -15.54 48.02
N ALA A 42 17.89 -14.40 48.58
CA ALA A 42 16.94 -14.33 49.70
C ALA A 42 15.57 -14.93 49.31
N PHE A 43 15.12 -14.68 48.08
CA PHE A 43 13.91 -15.29 47.52
C PHE A 43 14.03 -16.82 47.39
N LEU A 44 15.13 -17.33 46.82
CA LEU A 44 15.36 -18.78 46.68
C LEU A 44 15.53 -19.50 48.03
N GLN A 45 16.07 -18.80 49.04
CA GLN A 45 16.22 -19.30 50.41
C GLN A 45 14.93 -19.18 51.23
N GLY A 46 13.89 -18.53 50.68
CA GLY A 46 12.60 -18.36 51.34
C GLY A 46 12.59 -17.32 52.46
N GLU A 47 13.66 -16.51 52.59
CA GLU A 47 13.81 -15.44 53.58
C GLU A 47 12.99 -14.20 53.20
N GLU A 48 12.80 -13.96 51.91
CA GLU A 48 11.85 -12.98 51.37
C GLU A 48 10.70 -13.67 50.65
N ARG A 49 9.46 -13.31 51.04
CA ARG A 49 8.27 -13.62 50.26
C ARG A 49 7.93 -12.41 49.39
N PRO A 50 7.64 -12.58 48.10
CA PRO A 50 7.29 -11.46 47.24
C PRO A 50 6.04 -10.79 47.81
N GLN A 51 6.10 -9.48 48.09
CA GLN A 51 5.00 -8.72 48.71
C GLN A 51 3.72 -8.72 47.85
N ASN A 52 3.87 -8.96 46.54
CA ASN A 52 2.78 -9.28 45.63
C ASN A 52 3.08 -10.64 44.98
N LYS A 53 2.11 -11.56 44.99
CA LYS A 53 2.07 -12.55 43.91
C LYS A 53 1.79 -11.73 42.63
N GLU A 54 2.83 -11.28 41.94
CA GLU A 54 2.69 -10.80 40.56
C GLU A 54 2.31 -12.01 39.71
N VAL A 55 1.02 -12.37 39.77
CA VAL A 55 0.45 -13.37 38.88
C VAL A 55 0.56 -12.75 37.50
N LEU A 56 1.33 -13.40 36.61
CA LEU A 56 1.39 -13.02 35.21
C LEU A 56 -0.04 -12.93 34.68
N LYS A 57 -0.45 -11.75 34.25
CA LYS A 57 -1.81 -11.52 33.74
C LYS A 57 -1.92 -12.19 32.37
N PRO A 58 -2.80 -13.19 32.18
CA PRO A 58 -2.98 -13.83 30.88
C PRO A 58 -3.66 -12.85 29.91
N VAL A 59 -3.01 -12.54 28.80
CA VAL A 59 -3.52 -11.64 27.76
C VAL A 59 -3.54 -12.39 26.44
N LEU A 60 -4.72 -12.50 25.82
CA LEU A 60 -4.88 -13.05 24.48
C LEU A 60 -4.77 -11.94 23.45
N ILE A 61 -3.80 -12.01 22.54
CA ILE A 61 -3.67 -11.14 21.38
C ILE A 61 -4.17 -11.88 20.14
N VAL A 62 -5.19 -11.34 19.48
CA VAL A 62 -5.73 -11.89 18.22
C VAL A 62 -5.34 -10.99 17.07
N VAL A 63 -4.51 -11.48 16.14
CA VAL A 63 -4.17 -10.80 14.89
C VAL A 63 -4.93 -11.39 13.70
N GLU A 64 -4.84 -10.78 12.52
CA GLU A 64 -5.51 -11.33 11.34
C GLU A 64 -4.76 -12.51 10.69
N SER A 65 -3.42 -12.53 10.74
CA SER A 65 -2.60 -13.45 9.94
C SER A 65 -1.58 -14.25 10.78
N PRO A 66 -1.29 -15.51 10.40
CA PRO A 66 -0.35 -16.37 11.13
C PRO A 66 1.09 -15.85 11.16
N ASN A 67 1.56 -15.21 10.07
CA ASN A 67 2.91 -14.66 10.02
C ASN A 67 3.07 -13.55 11.05
N LYS A 68 2.10 -12.63 11.14
CA LYS A 68 2.09 -11.55 12.13
C LYS A 68 2.10 -12.11 13.55
N ALA A 69 1.33 -13.17 13.83
CA ALA A 69 1.33 -13.85 15.13
C ALA A 69 2.73 -14.39 15.48
N ARG A 70 3.38 -15.09 14.54
CA ARG A 70 4.74 -15.64 14.72
C ARG A 70 5.78 -14.55 14.94
N THR A 71 5.74 -13.49 14.15
CA THR A 71 6.68 -12.36 14.25
C THR A 71 6.57 -11.70 15.63
N ILE A 72 5.35 -11.38 16.06
CA ILE A 72 5.10 -10.73 17.36
C ILE A 72 5.53 -11.62 18.52
N ALA A 73 5.19 -12.92 18.47
CA ALA A 73 5.53 -13.86 19.53
C ALA A 73 7.06 -13.96 19.75
N ASN A 74 7.83 -13.89 18.66
CA ASN A 74 9.29 -13.98 18.69
C ASN A 74 9.98 -12.71 19.22
N PHE A 75 9.30 -11.56 19.33
CA PHE A 75 9.90 -10.34 19.90
C PHE A 75 10.18 -10.44 21.41
N PHE A 76 9.44 -11.28 22.12
CA PHE A 76 9.55 -11.45 23.57
C PHE A 76 10.30 -12.72 23.97
N GLY A 77 10.95 -13.39 23.01
CA GLY A 77 11.71 -14.63 23.22
C GLY A 77 11.19 -15.79 22.37
N LYS A 78 11.72 -16.99 22.60
CA LYS A 78 11.26 -18.19 21.89
C LYS A 78 9.90 -18.60 22.43
N ALA A 79 8.86 -18.35 21.64
CA ALA A 79 7.49 -18.68 22.02
C ALA A 79 7.25 -20.20 22.10
N VAL A 80 6.50 -20.62 23.11
CA VAL A 80 5.96 -21.98 23.21
C VAL A 80 4.75 -22.07 22.28
N ARG A 81 4.59 -23.19 21.58
CA ARG A 81 3.46 -23.41 20.68
C ARG A 81 2.52 -24.42 21.33
N ARG A 82 1.27 -24.01 21.53
CA ARG A 82 0.16 -24.87 21.94
C ARG A 82 -0.87 -24.91 20.81
N ARG A 83 -1.67 -25.97 20.76
CA ARG A 83 -2.83 -26.06 19.88
C ARG A 83 -4.10 -26.08 20.72
N VAL A 84 -5.06 -25.22 20.37
CA VAL A 84 -6.41 -25.21 20.95
C VAL A 84 -7.39 -25.44 19.81
N GLY A 85 -8.06 -26.59 19.82
CA GLY A 85 -8.84 -27.03 18.67
C GLY A 85 -7.96 -27.17 17.42
N ASP A 86 -8.32 -26.45 16.36
CA ASP A 86 -7.58 -26.44 15.08
C ASP A 86 -6.58 -25.27 14.99
N HIS A 87 -6.40 -24.49 16.06
CA HIS A 87 -5.65 -23.22 16.04
C HIS A 87 -4.32 -23.31 16.77
N GLU A 88 -3.28 -22.74 16.16
CA GLU A 88 -1.99 -22.52 16.81
C GLU A 88 -2.10 -21.30 17.74
N LEU A 89 -1.63 -21.48 18.97
CA LEU A 89 -1.51 -20.46 20.00
C LEU A 89 -0.03 -20.38 20.39
N MET A 90 0.52 -19.18 20.32
CA MET A 90 1.92 -18.92 20.68
C MET A 90 1.97 -18.21 22.02
N GLU A 91 2.71 -18.76 22.96
CA GLU A 91 2.74 -18.33 24.35
C GLU A 91 4.13 -17.81 24.71
N THR A 92 4.17 -16.62 25.28
CA THR A 92 5.41 -15.95 25.70
C THR A 92 5.15 -15.10 26.95
N SER A 93 6.20 -14.55 27.55
CA SER A 93 6.09 -13.68 28.73
C SER A 93 6.76 -12.34 28.45
N ALA A 94 6.08 -11.25 28.80
CA ALA A 94 6.62 -9.91 28.66
C ALA A 94 6.25 -9.06 29.88
N GLY A 95 7.24 -8.75 30.72
CA GLY A 95 7.01 -8.05 31.98
C GLY A 95 6.08 -8.84 32.91
N ASP A 96 4.99 -8.22 33.34
CA ASP A 96 3.97 -8.80 34.22
C ASP A 96 2.84 -9.54 33.47
N ARG A 97 3.00 -9.81 32.16
CA ARG A 97 1.97 -10.41 31.31
C ARG A 97 2.40 -11.75 30.74
N TYR A 98 1.48 -12.71 30.78
CA TYR A 98 1.56 -13.95 30.01
C TYR A 98 0.80 -13.75 28.71
N ILE A 99 1.53 -13.63 27.60
CA ILE A 99 0.98 -13.27 26.31
C ILE A 99 0.70 -14.54 25.51
N MET A 100 -0.56 -14.72 25.10
CA MET A 100 -0.99 -15.76 24.18
C MET A 100 -1.37 -15.11 22.85
N ILE A 101 -0.80 -15.53 21.73
CA ILE A 101 -0.99 -14.89 20.42
C ILE A 101 -1.53 -15.90 19.41
N THR A 102 -2.60 -15.53 18.71
CA THR A 102 -3.20 -16.36 17.66
C THR A 102 -3.71 -15.50 16.50
N SER A 103 -4.20 -16.12 15.43
CA SER A 103 -4.72 -15.46 14.24
C SER A 103 -6.16 -15.84 13.92
N SER A 104 -6.96 -14.88 13.45
CA SER A 104 -8.33 -15.11 12.95
C SER A 104 -8.41 -15.62 11.50
N PHE A 105 -7.27 -15.64 10.80
CA PHE A 105 -7.16 -15.95 9.37
C PHE A 105 -7.99 -14.97 8.50
N GLY A 106 -7.97 -13.69 8.84
CA GLY A 106 -8.77 -12.64 8.19
C GLY A 106 -10.20 -12.53 8.75
N HIS A 107 -11.16 -12.14 7.90
CA HIS A 107 -12.59 -12.01 8.25
C HIS A 107 -13.18 -13.32 8.77
N VAL A 108 -13.96 -13.26 9.84
CA VAL A 108 -14.67 -14.44 10.37
C VAL A 108 -16.17 -14.41 10.07
N LEU A 109 -16.71 -13.21 9.84
CA LEU A 109 -18.10 -12.97 9.45
C LEU A 109 -18.14 -12.35 8.05
N ASP A 110 -19.20 -12.62 7.30
CA ASP A 110 -19.57 -11.85 6.10
C ASP A 110 -21.08 -11.62 6.09
N LEU A 111 -21.52 -10.69 5.25
CA LEU A 111 -22.92 -10.36 5.09
C LEU A 111 -23.66 -11.57 4.49
N ASN A 112 -24.72 -12.02 5.16
CA ASN A 112 -25.56 -13.14 4.72
C ASN A 112 -26.12 -12.85 3.30
N LYS A 113 -26.43 -13.90 2.54
CA LYS A 113 -26.86 -13.77 1.13
C LYS A 113 -28.37 -13.88 0.93
N GLU A 114 -29.09 -14.44 1.90
CA GLU A 114 -30.48 -14.88 1.76
C GLU A 114 -31.46 -13.98 2.53
N GLU A 115 -31.04 -13.40 3.64
CA GLU A 115 -31.90 -12.60 4.51
C GLU A 115 -32.12 -11.18 3.98
N GLY A 116 -33.36 -10.68 4.08
CA GLY A 116 -33.71 -9.32 3.68
C GLY A 116 -33.35 -9.00 2.22
N PHE A 117 -32.92 -7.77 1.97
CA PHE A 117 -32.40 -7.34 0.68
C PHE A 117 -30.89 -7.58 0.62
N HIS A 118 -30.51 -8.76 0.10
CA HIS A 118 -29.12 -9.24 -0.06
C HIS A 118 -28.28 -9.24 1.23
N GLY A 119 -28.89 -9.60 2.35
CA GLY A 119 -28.27 -9.64 3.67
C GLY A 119 -28.62 -8.46 4.57
N VAL A 120 -29.56 -7.59 4.18
CA VAL A 120 -29.92 -6.39 4.95
C VAL A 120 -31.42 -6.25 5.08
N TYR A 121 -31.93 -6.20 6.30
CA TYR A 121 -33.33 -5.83 6.53
C TYR A 121 -33.52 -4.33 6.39
N VAL A 122 -34.49 -3.92 5.59
CA VAL A 122 -34.73 -2.51 5.20
C VAL A 122 -36.11 -2.00 5.64
N ASN A 123 -36.85 -2.78 6.45
CA ASN A 123 -38.15 -2.39 7.01
C ASN A 123 -37.96 -1.40 8.19
N GLY A 124 -37.62 -0.15 7.87
CA GLY A 124 -37.29 0.89 8.84
C GLY A 124 -35.81 1.24 8.81
N LYS A 125 -35.10 1.05 9.93
CA LYS A 125 -33.64 1.25 9.97
C LYS A 125 -32.93 0.07 9.30
N PRO A 126 -32.05 0.28 8.31
CA PRO A 126 -31.21 -0.78 7.76
C PRO A 126 -30.46 -1.59 8.82
N VAL A 127 -30.70 -2.90 8.87
CA VAL A 127 -30.02 -3.85 9.77
C VAL A 127 -29.30 -4.91 8.92
N PRO A 128 -27.97 -4.79 8.78
CA PRO A 128 -27.16 -5.82 8.12
C PRO A 128 -27.11 -7.10 8.97
N VAL A 129 -27.25 -8.25 8.32
CA VAL A 129 -27.16 -9.57 8.96
C VAL A 129 -25.85 -10.21 8.55
N TYR A 130 -25.07 -10.59 9.56
CA TYR A 130 -23.78 -11.26 9.38
C TYR A 130 -23.87 -12.71 9.82
N GLU A 131 -23.20 -13.59 9.09
CA GLU A 131 -23.06 -15.00 9.41
C GLU A 131 -21.59 -15.41 9.43
N VAL A 132 -21.29 -16.52 10.10
CA VAL A 132 -19.94 -17.10 10.07
C VAL A 132 -19.62 -17.56 8.66
N ILE A 133 -18.47 -17.15 8.15
CA ILE A 133 -18.01 -17.58 6.83
C ILE A 133 -17.87 -19.10 6.83
N GLU A 134 -18.41 -19.75 5.79
CA GLU A 134 -18.36 -21.20 5.63
C GLU A 134 -16.94 -21.75 5.87
N GLY A 135 -16.85 -22.74 6.77
CA GLY A 135 -15.57 -23.37 7.15
C GLY A 135 -14.81 -22.66 8.29
N LYS A 136 -15.29 -21.52 8.79
CA LYS A 136 -14.66 -20.79 9.91
C LYS A 136 -15.25 -21.09 11.29
N ASP A 137 -16.24 -21.97 11.41
CA ASP A 137 -16.88 -22.30 12.70
C ASP A 137 -15.87 -22.80 13.74
N ARG A 138 -14.92 -23.64 13.31
CA ARG A 138 -13.86 -24.17 14.18
C ARG A 138 -12.88 -23.10 14.64
N ILE A 139 -12.68 -22.05 13.83
CA ILE A 139 -11.88 -20.87 14.18
C ILE A 139 -12.54 -20.13 15.32
N VAL A 140 -13.81 -19.80 15.14
CA VAL A 140 -14.59 -19.07 16.15
C VAL A 140 -14.64 -19.83 17.47
N GLU A 141 -14.88 -21.14 17.42
CA GLU A 141 -14.91 -21.99 18.63
C GLU A 141 -13.54 -22.05 19.33
N SER A 142 -12.44 -22.13 18.58
CA SER A 142 -11.09 -22.13 19.16
C SER A 142 -10.77 -20.79 19.84
N LEU A 143 -11.13 -19.66 19.20
CA LEU A 143 -10.93 -18.32 19.76
C LEU A 143 -11.76 -18.11 21.04
N ARG A 144 -13.00 -18.60 21.09
CA ARG A 144 -13.86 -18.54 22.28
C ARG A 144 -13.24 -19.28 23.47
N ARG A 145 -12.67 -20.47 23.22
CA ARG A 145 -11.95 -21.24 24.26
C ARG A 145 -10.73 -20.50 24.78
N MET A 146 -9.92 -19.92 23.89
CA MET A 146 -8.75 -19.13 24.29
C MET A 146 -9.16 -17.87 25.07
N ALA A 147 -10.28 -17.23 24.71
CA ALA A 147 -10.77 -16.04 25.40
C ALA A 147 -11.18 -16.33 26.86
N LEU A 148 -11.70 -17.52 27.15
CA LEU A 148 -12.02 -17.99 28.51
C LEU A 148 -10.76 -18.18 29.39
N GLU A 149 -9.61 -18.48 28.77
CA GLU A 149 -8.34 -18.66 29.49
C GLU A 149 -7.65 -17.32 29.80
N ALA A 150 -8.05 -16.24 29.14
CA ALA A 150 -7.43 -14.92 29.25
C ALA A 150 -8.15 -14.02 30.27
N GLN A 151 -7.40 -13.11 30.90
CA GLN A 151 -7.96 -12.03 31.71
C GLN A 151 -8.35 -10.80 30.85
N GLU A 152 -7.65 -10.62 29.73
CA GLU A 152 -7.88 -9.53 28.77
C GLU A 152 -7.67 -10.07 27.35
N VAL A 153 -8.50 -9.62 26.41
CA VAL A 153 -8.35 -9.90 24.97
C VAL A 153 -8.01 -8.61 24.24
N LEU A 154 -6.90 -8.61 23.53
CA LEU A 154 -6.44 -7.50 22.69
C LEU A 154 -6.56 -7.88 21.22
N ILE A 155 -7.33 -7.10 20.46
CA ILE A 155 -7.50 -7.35 19.03
C ILE A 155 -6.57 -6.44 18.23
N ALA A 156 -5.67 -7.08 17.48
CA ALA A 156 -4.48 -6.53 16.86
C ALA A 156 -4.50 -6.70 15.33
N THR A 157 -5.64 -6.39 14.72
CA THR A 157 -5.84 -6.34 13.26
C THR A 157 -5.22 -5.08 12.66
N ASP A 158 -5.12 -5.05 11.33
CA ASP A 158 -4.59 -3.90 10.59
C ASP A 158 -5.26 -2.57 10.95
N PRO A 159 -4.53 -1.45 10.93
CA PRO A 159 -5.02 -0.15 11.37
C PRO A 159 -5.94 0.56 10.35
N ASP A 160 -6.72 -0.15 9.55
CA ASP A 160 -7.62 0.42 8.55
C ASP A 160 -9.11 0.12 8.85
N THR A 161 -10.04 0.69 8.06
CA THR A 161 -11.48 0.43 8.21
C THR A 161 -11.84 -1.06 8.14
N GLU A 162 -11.11 -1.85 7.36
CA GLU A 162 -11.33 -3.29 7.21
C GLU A 162 -10.90 -4.03 8.48
N GLY A 163 -9.71 -3.75 8.98
CA GLY A 163 -9.18 -4.29 10.22
C GLY A 163 -10.01 -3.88 11.43
N GLU A 164 -10.56 -2.66 11.47
CA GLU A 164 -11.46 -2.23 12.55
C GLU A 164 -12.79 -3.00 12.52
N LYS A 165 -13.35 -3.28 11.34
CA LYS A 165 -14.52 -4.16 11.21
C LYS A 165 -14.24 -5.57 11.71
N ILE A 166 -13.12 -6.17 11.30
CA ILE A 166 -12.72 -7.51 11.77
C ILE A 166 -12.56 -7.49 13.29
N ALA A 167 -11.98 -6.41 13.84
CA ALA A 167 -11.79 -6.25 15.26
C ALA A 167 -13.12 -6.20 16.01
N TRP A 168 -14.08 -5.43 15.48
CA TRP A 168 -15.42 -5.36 16.02
C TRP A 168 -16.14 -6.71 15.97
N ASP A 169 -16.07 -7.44 14.84
CA ASP A 169 -16.70 -8.77 14.69
C ASP A 169 -16.17 -9.78 15.71
N LEU A 170 -14.84 -9.84 15.85
CA LEU A 170 -14.18 -10.66 16.85
C LEU A 170 -14.58 -10.24 18.26
N SER A 171 -14.72 -8.94 18.53
CA SER A 171 -15.16 -8.45 19.83
C SER A 171 -16.57 -8.93 20.17
N GLU A 172 -17.53 -8.83 19.26
CA GLU A 172 -18.92 -9.26 19.48
C GLU A 172 -19.02 -10.79 19.63
N LEU A 173 -18.22 -11.56 18.89
CA LEU A 173 -18.17 -13.02 19.00
C LEU A 173 -17.56 -13.54 20.30
N LEU A 174 -16.63 -12.78 20.90
CA LEU A 174 -15.86 -13.18 22.08
C LEU A 174 -16.38 -12.56 23.38
N LYS A 175 -17.12 -11.45 23.33
CA LYS A 175 -17.66 -10.73 24.49
C LYS A 175 -18.44 -11.59 25.49
N PRO A 176 -19.25 -12.60 25.08
CA PRO A 176 -19.91 -13.51 26.02
C PRO A 176 -18.95 -14.39 26.84
N TYR A 177 -17.73 -14.60 26.32
CA TYR A 177 -16.70 -15.46 26.92
C TYR A 177 -15.68 -14.63 27.71
N ASN A 178 -15.38 -13.42 27.24
CA ASN A 178 -14.55 -12.48 27.95
C ASN A 178 -15.04 -11.04 27.68
N PRO A 179 -15.58 -10.33 28.68
CA PRO A 179 -16.07 -8.97 28.49
C PRO A 179 -14.94 -7.92 28.39
N ASN A 180 -13.71 -8.25 28.79
CA ASN A 180 -12.58 -7.33 28.78
C ASN A 180 -11.81 -7.42 27.46
N ILE A 181 -12.39 -6.79 26.42
CA ILE A 181 -11.83 -6.77 25.07
C ILE A 181 -11.45 -5.34 24.70
N LYS A 182 -10.23 -5.13 24.20
CA LYS A 182 -9.73 -3.84 23.74
C LYS A 182 -9.08 -3.94 22.36
N ARG A 183 -9.01 -2.81 21.67
CA ARG A 183 -8.30 -2.68 20.41
C ARG A 183 -6.84 -2.31 20.66
N MET A 184 -5.93 -3.04 20.02
CA MET A 184 -4.49 -2.83 20.05
C MET A 184 -4.01 -2.45 18.65
N GLU A 185 -3.61 -1.20 18.45
CA GLU A 185 -3.25 -0.65 17.13
C GLU A 185 -1.74 -0.39 17.02
N PHE A 186 -1.15 -0.71 15.87
CA PHE A 186 0.23 -0.40 15.54
C PHE A 186 0.39 -0.25 14.02
N HIS A 187 1.35 0.58 13.60
CA HIS A 187 1.64 0.84 12.18
C HIS A 187 2.92 0.16 11.66
N GLU A 188 3.64 -0.52 12.56
CA GLU A 188 4.83 -1.30 12.24
C GLU A 188 4.92 -2.51 13.19
N VAL A 189 5.35 -3.66 12.66
CA VAL A 189 5.54 -4.88 13.45
C VAL A 189 6.97 -4.86 14.02
N THR A 190 7.19 -4.05 15.05
CA THR A 190 8.48 -3.95 15.76
C THR A 190 8.28 -4.20 17.26
N ARG A 191 9.30 -4.70 17.96
CA ARG A 191 9.21 -4.94 19.42
C ARG A 191 8.76 -3.69 20.17
N LYS A 192 9.31 -2.53 19.82
CA LYS A 192 9.00 -1.24 20.43
C LYS A 192 7.55 -0.83 20.18
N ALA A 193 7.08 -0.91 18.94
CA ALA A 193 5.70 -0.55 18.60
C ALA A 193 4.68 -1.49 19.26
N ILE A 194 4.94 -2.80 19.26
CA ILE A 194 4.09 -3.79 19.93
C ILE A 194 4.07 -3.57 21.45
N ALA A 195 5.23 -3.37 22.09
CA ALA A 195 5.29 -3.12 23.53
C ALA A 195 4.56 -1.83 23.93
N LYS A 196 4.59 -0.81 23.07
CA LYS A 196 3.79 0.41 23.23
C LYS A 196 2.30 0.14 23.06
N ALA A 197 1.90 -0.55 22.00
CA ALA A 197 0.50 -0.85 21.69
C ALA A 197 -0.19 -1.75 22.72
N ILE A 198 0.56 -2.64 23.40
CA ILE A 198 0.05 -3.45 24.53
C ILE A 198 -0.31 -2.57 25.75
N LYS A 199 0.36 -1.42 25.91
CA LYS A 199 0.13 -0.48 27.01
C LYS A 199 -0.91 0.59 26.66
N GLU A 200 -0.89 1.06 25.42
CA GLU A 200 -1.76 2.12 24.90
C GLU A 200 -2.91 1.50 24.07
N THR A 201 -3.79 0.76 24.75
CA THR A 201 -4.98 0.19 24.13
C THR A 201 -6.10 1.22 24.05
N ARG A 202 -7.03 1.03 23.11
CA ARG A 202 -8.21 1.89 22.94
C ARG A 202 -9.49 1.08 22.82
N ASP A 203 -10.62 1.77 22.88
CA ASP A 203 -11.91 1.22 22.48
C ASP A 203 -12.02 1.17 20.94
N PHE A 204 -12.95 0.36 20.44
CA PHE A 204 -13.23 0.25 19.01
C PHE A 204 -13.83 1.54 18.47
N ASP A 205 -13.38 1.94 17.29
CA ASP A 205 -13.90 3.11 16.60
C ASP A 205 -15.12 2.71 15.76
N TYR A 206 -16.30 3.03 16.27
CA TYR A 206 -17.55 2.72 15.60
C TYR A 206 -17.75 3.48 14.29
N ASN A 207 -17.09 4.61 14.06
CA ASN A 207 -17.22 5.34 12.79
C ASN A 207 -16.49 4.61 11.67
N LEU A 208 -15.28 4.09 11.95
CA LEU A 208 -14.55 3.20 11.02
C LEU A 208 -15.37 1.95 10.70
N VAL A 209 -15.99 1.33 11.70
CA VAL A 209 -16.88 0.16 11.50
C VAL A 209 -18.08 0.53 10.61
N LYS A 210 -18.78 1.64 10.91
CA LYS A 210 -19.92 2.10 10.10
C LYS A 210 -19.54 2.40 8.65
N ALA A 211 -18.40 3.05 8.43
CA ALA A 211 -17.88 3.33 7.09
C ALA A 211 -17.60 2.04 6.32
N GLN A 212 -17.02 1.03 6.98
CA GLN A 212 -16.83 -0.29 6.37
C GLN A 212 -18.15 -0.99 6.07
N VAL A 213 -19.12 -0.94 6.98
CA VAL A 213 -20.45 -1.54 6.80
C VAL A 213 -21.17 -0.89 5.60
N LEU A 214 -21.17 0.44 5.53
CA LEU A 214 -21.71 1.20 4.40
C LEU A 214 -21.04 0.75 3.09
N ARG A 215 -19.71 0.67 3.07
CA ARG A 215 -18.96 0.22 1.89
C ARG A 215 -19.37 -1.19 1.46
N ARG A 216 -19.41 -2.13 2.41
CA ARG A 216 -19.73 -3.53 2.14
C ARG A 216 -21.17 -3.71 1.63
N VAL A 217 -22.13 -3.01 2.23
CA VAL A 217 -23.55 -3.06 1.84
C VAL A 217 -23.76 -2.39 0.48
N ALA A 218 -23.17 -1.21 0.25
CA ALA A 218 -23.31 -0.53 -1.02
C ALA A 218 -22.72 -1.34 -2.18
N ASP A 219 -21.53 -1.91 -1.98
CA ASP A 219 -20.91 -2.80 -2.97
C ASP A 219 -21.74 -4.08 -3.18
N ARG A 220 -22.39 -4.60 -2.12
CA ARG A 220 -23.27 -5.76 -2.22
C ARG A 220 -24.51 -5.45 -3.06
N TRP A 221 -25.24 -4.40 -2.73
CA TRP A 221 -26.49 -4.06 -3.41
C TRP A 221 -26.26 -3.70 -4.87
N VAL A 222 -25.34 -2.75 -5.14
CA VAL A 222 -24.97 -2.36 -6.51
C VAL A 222 -24.41 -3.56 -7.27
N GLY A 223 -23.54 -4.33 -6.62
CA GLY A 223 -22.88 -5.48 -7.25
C GLY A 223 -23.87 -6.57 -7.62
N PHE A 224 -24.72 -7.01 -6.70
CA PHE A 224 -25.63 -8.13 -6.92
C PHE A 224 -26.69 -7.81 -7.96
N GLU A 225 -27.32 -6.63 -7.91
CA GLU A 225 -28.38 -6.28 -8.85
C GLU A 225 -27.88 -6.26 -10.29
N PHE A 226 -26.79 -5.55 -10.53
CA PHE A 226 -26.25 -5.45 -11.87
C PHE A 226 -25.54 -6.73 -12.32
N SER A 227 -25.04 -7.54 -11.39
CA SER A 227 -24.55 -8.88 -11.72
C SER A 227 -25.68 -9.79 -12.18
N LYS A 228 -26.83 -9.83 -11.51
CA LYS A 228 -28.00 -10.62 -11.95
C LYS A 228 -28.43 -10.23 -13.35
N LEU A 229 -28.48 -8.93 -13.63
CA LEU A 229 -28.81 -8.41 -14.95
C LEU A 229 -27.85 -8.93 -16.03
N LEU A 230 -26.54 -8.88 -15.79
CA LEU A 230 -25.54 -9.44 -16.71
C LEU A 230 -25.67 -10.95 -16.86
N GLN A 231 -25.89 -11.67 -15.77
CA GLN A 231 -25.98 -13.12 -15.79
C GLN A 231 -27.18 -13.59 -16.60
N HIS A 232 -28.34 -12.92 -16.47
CA HIS A 232 -29.51 -13.17 -17.29
C HIS A 232 -29.27 -12.84 -18.76
N ALA A 233 -28.66 -11.69 -19.06
CA ALA A 233 -28.45 -11.25 -20.44
C ALA A 233 -27.42 -12.08 -21.22
N PHE A 234 -26.37 -12.55 -20.55
CA PHE A 234 -25.26 -13.27 -21.17
C PHE A 234 -25.26 -14.78 -20.91
N GLY A 235 -26.13 -15.28 -20.01
CA GLY A 235 -26.19 -16.69 -19.61
C GLY A 235 -24.95 -17.18 -18.85
N LYS A 236 -24.24 -16.28 -18.16
CA LYS A 236 -22.93 -16.56 -17.55
C LYS A 236 -22.90 -16.16 -16.07
N HIS A 237 -23.11 -17.13 -15.18
CA HIS A 237 -23.24 -16.91 -13.73
C HIS A 237 -21.99 -16.33 -13.04
N TRP A 238 -20.82 -16.44 -13.65
CA TRP A 238 -19.59 -15.86 -13.08
C TRP A 238 -19.43 -14.38 -13.38
N LEU A 239 -20.27 -13.76 -14.23
CA LEU A 239 -20.18 -12.33 -14.52
C LEU A 239 -20.58 -11.50 -13.31
N SER A 240 -19.92 -10.34 -13.17
CA SER A 240 -20.25 -9.38 -12.13
C SER A 240 -20.05 -7.95 -12.59
N ALA A 241 -20.93 -7.07 -12.17
CA ALA A 241 -20.77 -5.62 -12.31
C ALA A 241 -20.48 -5.01 -10.93
N GLY A 242 -19.80 -3.88 -10.91
CA GLY A 242 -19.58 -3.12 -9.69
C GLY A 242 -19.24 -1.67 -10.01
N ARG A 243 -19.67 -0.75 -9.14
CA ARG A 243 -19.50 0.71 -9.33
C ARG A 243 -18.06 1.11 -9.66
N VAL A 244 -17.06 0.45 -9.06
CA VAL A 244 -15.64 0.74 -9.32
C VAL A 244 -15.09 -0.02 -10.53
N GLN A 245 -15.55 -1.25 -10.74
CA GLN A 245 -15.03 -2.12 -11.80
C GLN A 245 -15.40 -1.61 -13.19
N THR A 246 -16.65 -1.17 -13.36
CA THR A 246 -17.19 -0.76 -14.66
C THR A 246 -16.49 0.48 -15.23
N PRO A 247 -16.26 1.58 -14.48
CA PRO A 247 -15.46 2.71 -14.95
C PRO A 247 -14.05 2.31 -15.37
N VAL A 248 -13.37 1.50 -14.54
CA VAL A 248 -12.00 1.05 -14.81
C VAL A 248 -11.92 0.22 -16.08
N LEU A 249 -12.90 -0.67 -16.30
CA LEU A 249 -13.04 -1.39 -17.57
C LEU A 249 -13.26 -0.44 -18.75
N GLY A 250 -14.10 0.58 -18.57
CA GLY A 250 -14.33 1.64 -19.55
C GLY A 250 -13.05 2.36 -19.96
N TRP A 251 -12.17 2.68 -19.01
CA TRP A 251 -10.87 3.31 -19.29
C TRP A 251 -9.97 2.41 -20.12
N ILE A 252 -9.90 1.11 -19.78
CA ILE A 252 -9.10 0.14 -20.52
C ILE A 252 -9.63 -0.01 -21.95
N ILE A 253 -10.96 -0.04 -22.14
CA ILE A 253 -11.60 -0.07 -23.46
C ILE A 253 -11.29 1.19 -24.26
N GLN A 254 -11.44 2.37 -23.65
CA GLN A 254 -11.16 3.63 -24.31
C GLN A 254 -9.68 3.75 -24.69
N ARG A 255 -8.77 3.32 -23.81
CA ARG A 255 -7.34 3.29 -24.10
C ARG A 255 -7.00 2.34 -25.23
N GLU A 256 -7.70 1.22 -25.36
CA GLU A 256 -7.50 0.29 -26.49
C GLU A 256 -7.98 0.90 -27.83
N LYS A 257 -9.04 1.71 -27.82
CA LYS A 257 -9.46 2.48 -29.01
C LYS A 257 -8.38 3.49 -29.42
N GLU A 258 -7.81 4.22 -28.46
CA GLU A 258 -6.69 5.15 -28.70
C GLU A 258 -5.45 4.41 -29.19
N TYR A 259 -5.15 3.24 -28.63
CA TYR A 259 -4.03 2.41 -29.06
C TYR A 259 -4.15 1.97 -30.53
N ARG A 260 -5.36 1.74 -31.02
CA ARG A 260 -5.61 1.40 -32.44
C ARG A 260 -5.44 2.61 -33.38
N GLN A 261 -5.60 3.83 -32.86
CA GLN A 261 -5.36 5.05 -33.65
C GLN A 261 -3.85 5.25 -33.82
N LYS A 262 -3.43 5.57 -35.04
CA LYS A 262 -2.01 5.84 -35.33
C LYS A 262 -1.75 7.33 -35.25
N ILE A 263 -0.63 7.66 -34.63
CA ILE A 263 0.02 8.96 -34.75
C ILE A 263 1.38 8.77 -35.42
N TYR A 264 1.86 9.82 -36.06
CA TYR A 264 3.14 9.86 -36.72
C TYR A 264 4.04 10.81 -35.96
N LYS A 265 5.23 10.34 -35.61
CA LYS A 265 6.23 11.12 -34.91
C LYS A 265 7.44 11.33 -35.79
N VAL A 266 7.85 12.58 -35.97
CA VAL A 266 9.16 12.89 -36.54
C VAL A 266 10.08 13.24 -35.39
N ALA A 267 11.11 12.42 -35.20
CA ALA A 267 12.05 12.57 -34.11
C ALA A 267 13.49 12.68 -34.63
N PHE A 268 14.31 13.46 -33.95
CA PHE A 268 15.74 13.61 -34.24
C PHE A 268 16.47 13.92 -32.94
N PRO A 269 17.73 13.49 -32.82
CA PRO A 269 18.56 13.80 -31.66
C PRO A 269 19.05 15.24 -31.72
N ILE A 270 19.22 15.86 -30.55
CA ILE A 270 19.89 17.14 -30.37
C ILE A 270 21.19 16.99 -29.56
N ASP A 271 21.68 15.77 -29.37
CA ASP A 271 22.96 15.42 -28.77
C ASP A 271 23.79 14.50 -29.68
N GLU A 272 25.09 14.41 -29.42
CA GLU A 272 25.98 13.53 -30.19
C GLU A 272 25.64 12.05 -30.00
N GLU A 273 25.33 11.65 -28.75
CA GLU A 273 25.06 10.25 -28.38
C GLU A 273 23.69 9.75 -28.85
N GLY A 274 22.79 10.65 -29.24
CA GLY A 274 21.44 10.32 -29.71
C GLY A 274 20.45 9.97 -28.61
N ARG A 275 20.78 10.24 -27.33
CA ARG A 275 19.94 9.95 -26.17
C ARG A 275 18.88 11.04 -25.95
N LEU A 276 19.21 12.29 -26.27
CA LEU A 276 18.31 13.43 -26.14
C LEU A 276 17.61 13.68 -27.48
N ARG A 277 16.39 13.17 -27.61
CA ARG A 277 15.58 13.30 -28.83
C ARG A 277 14.45 14.30 -28.65
N VAL A 278 14.22 15.07 -29.70
CA VAL A 278 13.11 16.01 -29.82
C VAL A 278 12.11 15.41 -30.80
N GLU A 279 10.83 15.44 -30.44
CA GLU A 279 9.76 14.82 -31.23
C GLU A 279 8.68 15.85 -31.59
N TRP A 280 8.16 15.77 -32.81
CA TRP A 280 6.88 16.39 -33.19
C TRP A 280 5.86 15.33 -33.55
N VAL A 281 4.65 15.52 -33.05
CA VAL A 281 3.52 14.60 -33.23
C VAL A 281 2.58 15.15 -34.31
N PHE A 282 2.12 14.25 -35.18
CA PHE A 282 1.19 14.52 -36.28
C PHE A 282 0.08 13.46 -36.26
N GLU A 283 -1.16 13.87 -36.53
CA GLU A 283 -2.30 12.96 -36.60
C GLU A 283 -2.38 12.23 -37.95
N ASP A 284 -1.97 12.89 -39.03
CA ASP A 284 -1.99 12.35 -40.38
C ASP A 284 -0.58 12.08 -40.92
N LYS A 285 -0.50 11.08 -41.81
CA LYS A 285 0.78 10.65 -42.40
C LYS A 285 1.35 11.68 -43.36
N GLU A 286 0.50 12.40 -44.08
CA GLU A 286 0.90 13.31 -45.16
C GLU A 286 1.63 14.53 -44.59
N SER A 287 1.10 15.15 -43.54
CA SER A 287 1.74 16.23 -42.81
C SER A 287 3.04 15.79 -42.16
N ALA A 288 3.07 14.58 -41.57
CA ALA A 288 4.29 14.02 -41.01
C ALA A 288 5.37 13.78 -42.07
N GLN A 289 4.98 13.26 -43.24
CA GLN A 289 5.88 13.00 -44.36
C GLN A 289 6.42 14.31 -44.94
N SER A 290 5.55 15.29 -45.17
CA SER A 290 5.94 16.63 -45.65
C SER A 290 6.91 17.31 -44.69
N PHE A 291 6.63 17.26 -43.38
CA PHE A 291 7.54 17.76 -42.36
C PHE A 291 8.86 16.97 -42.35
N TYR A 292 8.81 15.64 -42.41
CA TYR A 292 10.00 14.79 -42.46
C TYR A 292 10.88 15.10 -43.67
N GLU A 293 10.31 15.23 -44.87
CA GLU A 293 11.05 15.50 -46.10
C GLU A 293 11.67 16.90 -46.10
N GLY A 294 10.92 17.91 -45.67
CA GLY A 294 11.42 19.28 -45.55
C GLY A 294 12.49 19.47 -44.47
N LEU A 295 12.50 18.63 -43.44
CA LEU A 295 13.39 18.78 -42.29
C LEU A 295 14.82 18.32 -42.59
N SER A 296 15.68 19.22 -43.06
CA SER A 296 17.12 18.94 -43.23
C SER A 296 17.95 19.49 -42.06
N LYS A 297 17.64 20.71 -41.64
CA LYS A 297 18.34 21.43 -40.58
C LYS A 297 17.38 21.85 -39.49
N VAL A 298 17.85 21.82 -38.25
CA VAL A 298 17.15 22.39 -37.09
C VAL A 298 18.04 23.44 -36.44
N GLN A 299 17.42 24.43 -35.82
CA GLN A 299 18.12 25.45 -35.05
C GLN A 299 17.82 25.24 -33.57
N VAL A 300 18.87 24.99 -32.79
CA VAL A 300 18.79 24.86 -31.33
C VAL A 300 19.36 26.14 -30.72
N GLU A 301 18.47 26.96 -30.15
CA GLU A 301 18.82 28.22 -29.51
C GLU A 301 18.81 28.05 -28.00
N LEU A 302 19.85 28.53 -27.33
CA LEU A 302 19.84 28.67 -25.87
C LEU A 302 18.98 29.88 -25.50
N LEU A 303 17.93 29.66 -24.70
CA LEU A 303 17.09 30.72 -24.16
C LEU A 303 17.59 31.18 -22.80
N GLU A 304 17.92 30.21 -21.94
CA GLU A 304 18.27 30.45 -20.55
C GLU A 304 19.20 29.33 -20.05
N GLU A 305 20.18 29.70 -19.25
CA GLU A 305 20.99 28.79 -18.45
C GLU A 305 20.74 29.12 -16.98
N ARG A 306 20.35 28.12 -16.19
CA ARG A 306 20.06 28.31 -14.76
C ARG A 306 20.55 27.15 -13.91
N GLU A 307 20.84 27.47 -12.65
CA GLU A 307 21.00 26.46 -11.60
C GLU A 307 19.62 26.16 -10.99
N GLU A 308 19.30 24.87 -10.83
CA GLU A 308 18.05 24.41 -10.25
C GLU A 308 18.34 23.40 -9.14
N ASP A 309 17.80 23.64 -7.95
CA ASP A 309 17.76 22.64 -6.90
C ASP A 309 16.58 21.70 -7.15
N ARG A 310 16.88 20.43 -7.46
CA ARG A 310 15.88 19.39 -7.64
C ARG A 310 15.76 18.59 -6.36
N ASN A 311 14.58 18.63 -5.75
CA ASN A 311 14.28 17.83 -4.58
C ASN A 311 14.14 16.35 -4.95
N PRO A 312 14.46 15.43 -4.02
CA PRO A 312 14.10 14.02 -4.18
C PRO A 312 12.58 13.89 -4.33
N PRO A 313 12.10 12.76 -4.86
CA PRO A 313 10.68 12.48 -4.82
C PRO A 313 10.23 12.00 -3.42
N PRO A 314 8.94 12.12 -3.07
CA PRO A 314 8.43 11.70 -1.76
C PRO A 314 8.59 10.18 -1.54
N PRO A 315 8.59 9.73 -0.26
CA PRO A 315 8.52 8.30 0.05
C PRO A 315 7.24 7.68 -0.52
N PHE A 316 7.19 6.35 -0.58
CA PHE A 316 6.07 5.68 -1.23
C PHE A 316 4.77 5.79 -0.43
N SER A 317 3.70 6.22 -1.10
CA SER A 317 2.33 5.77 -0.84
C SER A 317 2.07 4.44 -1.55
N THR A 318 0.92 3.80 -1.33
CA THR A 318 0.56 2.55 -2.00
C THR A 318 0.53 2.68 -3.52
N ASP A 319 -0.10 3.71 -4.08
CA ASP A 319 -0.19 3.92 -5.53
C ASP A 319 1.20 4.13 -6.16
N ALA A 320 2.10 4.83 -5.46
CA ALA A 320 3.46 5.11 -5.94
C ALA A 320 4.35 3.86 -5.88
N MET A 321 4.23 3.05 -4.82
CA MET A 321 4.91 1.74 -4.72
C MET A 321 4.44 0.81 -5.84
N LEU A 322 3.13 0.71 -6.06
CA LEU A 322 2.53 -0.11 -7.10
C LEU A 322 2.99 0.32 -8.50
N LYS A 323 3.01 1.63 -8.77
CA LYS A 323 3.55 2.18 -10.03
C LYS A 323 5.02 1.80 -10.21
N ALA A 324 5.86 2.03 -9.20
CA ALA A 324 7.28 1.77 -9.28
C ALA A 324 7.59 0.29 -9.51
N ALA A 325 6.89 -0.63 -8.84
CA ALA A 325 7.04 -2.07 -9.04
C ALA A 325 6.59 -2.51 -10.44
N SER A 326 5.48 -1.96 -10.94
CA SER A 326 5.01 -2.22 -12.32
C SER A 326 5.97 -1.69 -13.37
N ASP A 327 6.61 -0.54 -13.15
CA ASP A 327 7.57 0.03 -14.09
C ASP A 327 8.88 -0.75 -14.12
N ALA A 328 9.42 -1.06 -12.92
CA ALA A 328 10.70 -1.72 -12.78
C ALA A 328 10.64 -3.21 -13.17
N TYR A 329 9.57 -3.90 -12.80
CA TYR A 329 9.52 -5.37 -12.85
C TYR A 329 8.32 -5.93 -13.63
N ARG A 330 7.43 -5.08 -14.17
CA ARG A 330 6.18 -5.50 -14.83
C ARG A 330 5.30 -6.39 -13.95
N TRP A 331 5.37 -6.22 -12.63
CA TRP A 331 4.52 -6.97 -11.71
C TRP A 331 3.09 -6.43 -11.72
N SER A 332 2.15 -7.34 -11.52
CA SER A 332 0.74 -7.00 -11.32
C SER A 332 0.53 -6.34 -9.95
N LEU A 333 -0.59 -5.60 -9.82
CA LEU A 333 -0.95 -4.99 -8.53
C LEU A 333 -1.12 -6.04 -7.41
N PRO A 334 -1.85 -7.17 -7.62
CA PRO A 334 -2.01 -8.18 -6.57
C PRO A 334 -0.68 -8.79 -6.12
N LYS A 335 0.22 -9.07 -7.06
CA LYS A 335 1.56 -9.57 -6.72
C LYS A 335 2.32 -8.60 -5.82
N THR A 336 2.35 -7.32 -6.19
CA THR A 336 3.08 -6.30 -5.41
C THR A 336 2.47 -6.12 -4.01
N MET A 337 1.14 -6.12 -3.90
CA MET A 337 0.46 -6.05 -2.59
C MET A 337 0.78 -7.26 -1.71
N ASN A 338 0.78 -8.48 -2.25
CA ASN A 338 1.13 -9.68 -1.49
C ASN A 338 2.58 -9.66 -0.98
N LEU A 339 3.52 -9.20 -1.82
CA LEU A 339 4.93 -9.02 -1.42
C LEU A 339 5.06 -7.98 -0.31
N ALA A 340 4.37 -6.83 -0.44
CA ALA A 340 4.39 -5.77 0.56
C ALA A 340 3.75 -6.21 1.89
N GLN A 341 2.64 -6.95 1.82
CA GLN A 341 1.98 -7.53 2.99
C GLN A 341 2.94 -8.46 3.74
N THR A 342 3.64 -9.35 3.03
CA THR A 342 4.62 -10.24 3.65
C THR A 342 5.77 -9.46 4.30
N LEU A 343 6.29 -8.42 3.64
CA LEU A 343 7.34 -7.55 4.22
C LEU A 343 6.85 -6.84 5.48
N PHE A 344 5.59 -6.38 5.51
CA PHE A 344 4.98 -5.74 6.68
C PHE A 344 4.78 -6.73 7.83
N GLU A 345 4.19 -7.91 7.56
CA GLU A 345 3.93 -8.95 8.57
C GLU A 345 5.20 -9.50 9.22
N LEU A 346 6.31 -9.51 8.47
CA LEU A 346 7.64 -9.87 8.96
C LEU A 346 8.40 -8.68 9.59
N GLY A 347 7.81 -7.49 9.59
CA GLY A 347 8.33 -6.30 10.27
C GLY A 347 9.47 -5.58 9.55
N TYR A 348 9.60 -5.71 8.22
CA TYR A 348 10.63 -5.01 7.43
C TYR A 348 10.19 -3.64 6.92
N ILE A 349 8.89 -3.43 6.73
CA ILE A 349 8.32 -2.15 6.30
C ILE A 349 7.16 -1.72 7.19
N THR A 350 6.82 -0.44 7.15
CA THR A 350 5.58 0.11 7.71
C THR A 350 4.35 -0.37 6.94
N TYR A 351 3.17 -0.09 7.48
CA TYR A 351 1.91 -0.49 6.86
C TYR A 351 1.80 -0.07 5.38
N HIS A 352 1.53 -1.03 4.50
CA HIS A 352 1.67 -0.89 3.06
C HIS A 352 0.42 -0.37 2.33
N ARG A 353 -0.72 -0.24 3.04
CA ARG A 353 -1.98 0.34 2.54
C ARG A 353 -2.14 1.75 3.11
N THR A 354 -1.49 2.72 2.48
CA THR A 354 -1.43 4.11 2.93
C THR A 354 -1.48 5.06 1.74
N ASP A 355 -2.29 6.11 1.87
CA ASP A 355 -2.31 7.24 0.94
C ASP A 355 -1.38 8.38 1.37
N SER A 356 -0.72 8.25 2.53
CA SER A 356 0.10 9.28 3.15
C SER A 356 1.55 9.18 2.69
N THR A 357 2.18 10.34 2.49
CA THR A 357 3.64 10.47 2.33
C THR A 357 4.34 10.92 3.62
N ARG A 358 3.59 11.10 4.72
CA ARG A 358 4.13 11.57 6.00
C ARG A 358 5.20 10.64 6.53
N VAL A 359 6.26 11.20 7.12
CA VAL A 359 7.32 10.48 7.82
C VAL A 359 7.34 10.88 9.29
N SER A 360 7.38 9.90 10.19
CA SER A 360 7.50 10.08 11.63
C SER A 360 8.92 10.45 12.05
N ASP A 361 9.08 11.03 13.24
CA ASP A 361 10.41 11.30 13.81
C ASP A 361 11.27 10.03 13.93
N TYR A 362 10.63 8.90 14.22
CA TYR A 362 11.30 7.60 14.23
C TYR A 362 11.82 7.21 12.85
N GLY A 363 10.98 7.32 11.81
CA GLY A 363 11.37 7.09 10.43
C GLY A 363 12.52 7.99 9.97
N ILE A 364 12.47 9.29 10.33
CA ILE A 364 13.56 10.23 10.08
C ILE A 364 14.85 9.75 10.76
N GLY A 365 14.75 9.24 12.00
CA GLY A 365 15.87 8.63 12.72
C GLY A 365 16.49 7.42 12.01
N VAL A 366 15.66 6.53 11.46
CA VAL A 366 16.10 5.37 10.66
C VAL A 366 16.90 5.83 9.44
N ALA A 367 16.39 6.83 8.71
CA ALA A 367 17.10 7.37 7.55
C ALA A 367 18.40 8.08 7.94
N LYS A 368 18.37 8.83 9.06
CA LYS A 368 19.52 9.56 9.61
C LYS A 368 20.66 8.63 9.95
N GLU A 369 20.39 7.48 10.57
CA GLU A 369 21.41 6.48 10.92
C GLU A 369 22.13 5.98 9.66
N TYR A 370 21.38 5.54 8.64
CA TYR A 370 21.94 5.03 7.40
C TYR A 370 22.68 6.11 6.58
N ILE A 371 22.06 7.27 6.35
CA ILE A 371 22.61 8.28 5.43
C ILE A 371 23.91 8.87 5.98
N LYS A 372 23.99 9.10 7.30
CA LYS A 372 25.21 9.61 7.93
C LYS A 372 26.36 8.62 7.86
N GLU A 373 26.06 7.33 8.00
CA GLU A 373 27.08 6.27 7.98
C GLU A 373 27.62 6.07 6.56
N GLU A 374 26.74 5.96 5.56
CA GLU A 374 27.15 5.63 4.19
C GLU A 374 27.59 6.84 3.35
N PHE A 375 26.97 8.01 3.54
CA PHE A 375 27.20 9.18 2.68
C PHE A 375 27.79 10.38 3.41
N GLY A 376 27.53 10.53 4.72
CA GLY A 376 27.99 11.66 5.53
C GLY A 376 26.84 12.56 6.01
N GLU A 377 27.13 13.37 7.03
CA GLU A 377 26.17 14.28 7.69
C GLU A 377 25.50 15.23 6.70
N GLU A 378 26.29 15.77 5.77
CA GLU A 378 25.88 16.77 4.79
C GLU A 378 24.89 16.25 3.75
N TYR A 379 24.72 14.94 3.65
CA TYR A 379 23.73 14.32 2.77
C TYR A 379 22.38 14.16 3.43
N PHE A 380 22.30 14.13 4.76
CA PHE A 380 21.04 13.98 5.48
C PHE A 380 20.26 15.28 5.50
N HIS A 381 18.99 15.21 5.11
CA HIS A 381 18.06 16.34 5.17
C HIS A 381 16.67 15.83 5.56
N ALA A 382 16.31 16.03 6.83
CA ALA A 382 15.04 15.59 7.39
C ALA A 382 13.86 16.24 6.65
N ARG A 383 12.91 15.41 6.21
CA ARG A 383 11.65 15.85 5.59
C ARG A 383 10.48 15.05 6.11
N VAL A 384 9.47 15.75 6.61
CA VAL A 384 8.21 15.13 7.08
C VAL A 384 7.28 14.79 5.90
N TRP A 385 7.40 15.49 4.76
CA TRP A 385 6.67 15.35 3.49
C TRP A 385 5.16 15.63 3.49
N GLY A 386 4.44 15.38 4.58
CA GLY A 386 3.00 15.61 4.68
C GLY A 386 2.55 15.95 6.09
N GLU A 387 1.35 16.50 6.23
CA GLU A 387 0.73 16.89 7.49
C GLU A 387 -0.50 16.03 7.79
N GLY A 388 -0.70 15.64 9.05
CA GLY A 388 -1.88 14.88 9.48
C GLY A 388 -1.94 13.43 8.98
N GLY A 389 -2.97 12.70 9.44
CA GLY A 389 -3.24 11.30 9.08
C GLY A 389 -2.72 10.26 10.09
N ALA A 390 -3.53 9.22 10.34
CA ALA A 390 -3.18 8.09 11.21
C ALA A 390 -2.00 7.26 10.64
N HIS A 391 -1.84 7.26 9.31
CA HIS A 391 -0.85 6.43 8.62
C HIS A 391 0.42 7.20 8.22
N GLU A 392 1.55 6.50 8.32
CA GLU A 392 2.84 6.91 7.77
C GLU A 392 2.96 6.43 6.30
N CYS A 393 3.95 6.95 5.57
CA CYS A 393 4.39 6.39 4.29
C CYS A 393 4.91 4.95 4.42
N ILE A 394 5.12 4.29 3.27
CA ILE A 394 5.76 2.98 3.17
C ILE A 394 7.28 3.18 3.21
N ARG A 395 7.91 2.75 4.31
CA ARG A 395 9.34 2.85 4.56
C ARG A 395 9.89 1.59 5.27
N PRO A 396 11.22 1.37 5.28
CA PRO A 396 11.83 0.39 6.15
C PRO A 396 11.60 0.70 7.63
N THR A 397 11.41 -0.34 8.43
CA THR A 397 11.34 -0.24 9.91
C THR A 397 12.71 -0.11 10.56
N LYS A 398 13.74 -0.62 9.88
CA LYS A 398 15.14 -0.67 10.32
C LYS A 398 16.06 -0.23 9.20
N ALA A 399 17.22 0.32 9.56
CA ALA A 399 18.29 0.66 8.64
C ALA A 399 19.09 -0.58 8.21
N ILE A 400 18.41 -1.56 7.60
CA ILE A 400 19.04 -2.76 7.02
C ILE A 400 19.20 -2.53 5.53
N GLU A 401 20.41 -2.60 5.03
CA GLU A 401 20.64 -2.42 3.60
C GLU A 401 20.10 -3.59 2.79
N PRO A 402 19.64 -3.37 1.54
CA PRO A 402 19.11 -4.44 0.70
C PRO A 402 20.09 -5.61 0.47
N GLU A 403 21.38 -5.32 0.31
CA GLU A 403 22.39 -6.37 0.10
C GLU A 403 22.70 -7.13 1.39
N GLU A 404 22.62 -6.44 2.53
CA GLU A 404 22.78 -7.07 3.84
C GLU A 404 21.60 -7.99 4.19
N LEU A 405 20.37 -7.52 3.95
CA LEU A 405 19.17 -8.34 4.09
C LEU A 405 19.25 -9.58 3.18
N ARG A 406 19.73 -9.41 1.94
CA ARG A 406 19.97 -10.53 1.02
C ARG A 406 20.96 -11.53 1.59
N ALA A 407 22.09 -11.08 2.14
CA ALA A 407 23.09 -11.96 2.73
C ALA A 407 22.51 -12.79 3.90
N LEU A 408 21.67 -12.18 4.74
CA LEU A 408 21.01 -12.86 5.85
C LEU A 408 20.05 -13.96 5.38
N VAL A 409 19.24 -13.66 4.35
CA VAL A 409 18.33 -14.64 3.75
C VAL A 409 19.13 -15.80 3.15
N LEU A 410 20.21 -15.53 2.42
CA LEU A 410 21.07 -16.57 1.83
C LEU A 410 21.78 -17.42 2.90
N SER A 411 22.10 -16.85 4.06
CA SER A 411 22.70 -17.58 5.18
C SER A 411 21.72 -18.42 6.00
N GLY A 412 20.41 -18.33 5.72
CA GLY A 412 19.35 -19.01 6.48
C GLY A 412 19.03 -18.41 7.85
N GLN A 413 19.58 -17.22 8.17
CA GLN A 413 19.26 -16.52 9.42
C GLN A 413 17.86 -15.88 9.39
N ILE A 414 17.37 -15.59 8.19
CA ILE A 414 16.03 -15.04 7.94
C ILE A 414 15.33 -15.96 6.94
N GLU A 415 14.15 -16.44 7.32
CA GLU A 415 13.28 -17.23 6.46
C GLU A 415 12.06 -16.40 6.02
N GLY A 416 11.34 -16.87 5.01
CA GLY A 416 10.08 -16.26 4.55
C GLY A 416 10.22 -15.15 3.51
N LEU A 417 11.44 -14.71 3.18
CA LEU A 417 11.69 -13.74 2.11
C LEU A 417 12.22 -14.41 0.84
N THR A 418 11.60 -14.09 -0.30
CA THR A 418 12.06 -14.52 -1.63
C THR A 418 12.88 -13.43 -2.31
N ARG A 419 13.51 -13.74 -3.45
CA ARG A 419 14.21 -12.74 -4.29
C ARG A 419 13.31 -11.55 -4.65
N GLU A 420 12.03 -11.78 -4.89
CA GLU A 420 11.09 -10.72 -5.26
C GLU A 420 10.77 -9.80 -4.08
N HIS A 421 10.68 -10.35 -2.86
CA HIS A 421 10.58 -9.54 -1.65
C HIS A 421 11.80 -8.62 -1.48
N LEU A 422 13.01 -9.14 -1.74
CA LEU A 422 14.25 -8.34 -1.66
C LEU A 422 14.30 -7.23 -2.72
N LEU A 423 13.77 -7.48 -3.92
CA LEU A 423 13.66 -6.46 -4.98
C LEU A 423 12.67 -5.35 -4.59
N LEU A 424 11.50 -5.71 -4.06
CA LEU A 424 10.52 -4.72 -3.57
C LEU A 424 11.08 -3.92 -2.39
N TYR A 425 11.70 -4.60 -1.43
CA TYR A 425 12.37 -3.95 -0.30
C TYR A 425 13.43 -2.95 -0.76
N SER A 426 14.24 -3.32 -1.77
CA SER A 426 15.25 -2.42 -2.36
C SER A 426 14.62 -1.15 -2.96
N LEU A 427 13.51 -1.28 -3.69
CA LEU A 427 12.78 -0.11 -4.20
C LEU A 427 12.31 0.80 -3.05
N ILE A 428 11.68 0.21 -2.02
CA ILE A 428 11.15 0.95 -0.87
C ILE A 428 12.29 1.64 -0.11
N PHE A 429 13.37 0.92 0.15
CA PHE A 429 14.54 1.42 0.86
C PHE A 429 15.19 2.59 0.12
N ASN A 430 15.53 2.41 -1.17
CA ASN A 430 16.19 3.45 -1.96
C ASN A 430 15.32 4.70 -2.10
N ARG A 431 14.01 4.53 -2.31
CA ARG A 431 13.05 5.64 -2.38
C ARG A 431 12.96 6.39 -1.06
N PHE A 432 12.84 5.68 0.05
CA PHE A 432 12.71 6.28 1.37
C PHE A 432 13.98 7.04 1.77
N MET A 433 15.15 6.40 1.65
CA MET A 433 16.43 7.03 1.97
C MET A 433 16.68 8.26 1.11
N ALA A 434 16.45 8.18 -0.21
CA ALA A 434 16.54 9.32 -1.11
C ALA A 434 15.61 10.48 -0.69
N SER A 435 14.40 10.20 -0.22
CA SER A 435 13.45 11.21 0.25
C SER A 435 13.94 12.02 1.47
N GLN A 436 14.90 11.46 2.22
CA GLN A 436 15.54 12.06 3.40
C GLN A 436 16.96 12.56 3.12
N MET A 437 17.39 12.59 1.84
CA MET A 437 18.68 13.13 1.42
C MET A 437 18.54 14.56 0.88
N ARG A 438 19.61 15.36 0.92
CA ARG A 438 19.59 16.71 0.33
C ARG A 438 19.21 16.71 -1.16
N ALA A 439 18.68 17.84 -1.62
CA ALA A 439 18.42 18.09 -3.03
C ALA A 439 19.71 17.96 -3.85
N ILE A 440 19.58 17.68 -5.14
CA ILE A 440 20.69 17.81 -6.08
C ILE A 440 20.67 19.20 -6.69
N LYS A 441 21.84 19.77 -6.93
CA LYS A 441 21.95 21.02 -7.71
C LYS A 441 22.31 20.69 -9.14
N LEU A 442 21.45 21.08 -10.07
CA LEU A 442 21.60 20.84 -11.49
C LEU A 442 21.92 22.13 -12.23
N LYS A 443 22.74 22.02 -13.28
CA LYS A 443 22.78 23.00 -14.36
C LYS A 443 21.77 22.58 -15.42
N VAL A 444 20.77 23.43 -15.68
CA VAL A 444 19.69 23.17 -16.65
C VAL A 444 19.75 24.22 -17.75
N LEU A 445 19.68 23.76 -19.00
CA LEU A 445 19.54 24.64 -20.16
C LEU A 445 18.09 24.62 -20.63
N LYS A 446 17.50 25.79 -20.81
CA LYS A 446 16.24 25.97 -21.53
C LYS A 446 16.56 26.25 -22.99
N LEU A 447 16.20 25.31 -23.86
CA LEU A 447 16.52 25.36 -25.28
C LEU A 447 15.24 25.56 -26.09
N ARG A 448 15.30 26.40 -27.12
CA ARG A 448 14.28 26.49 -28.16
C ARG A 448 14.76 25.74 -29.38
N VAL A 449 14.01 24.70 -29.76
CA VAL A 449 14.28 23.91 -30.96
C VAL A 449 13.33 24.35 -32.05
N LYS A 450 13.85 25.01 -33.08
CA LYS A 450 13.12 25.42 -34.28
C LYS A 450 13.36 24.41 -35.39
N ALA A 451 12.28 23.96 -36.00
CA ALA A 451 12.29 23.07 -37.16
C ALA A 451 11.21 23.52 -38.14
N LEU A 452 11.65 23.99 -39.29
CA LEU A 452 10.77 24.61 -40.29
C LEU A 452 9.97 25.77 -39.66
N ASP A 453 8.65 25.70 -39.72
CA ASP A 453 7.69 26.66 -39.16
C ASP A 453 7.33 26.38 -37.69
N LYS A 454 7.79 25.26 -37.13
CA LYS A 454 7.48 24.85 -35.75
C LYS A 454 8.61 25.17 -34.79
N SER A 455 8.25 25.43 -33.53
CA SER A 455 9.20 25.55 -32.44
C SER A 455 8.68 24.87 -31.17
N GLN A 456 9.58 24.34 -30.36
CA GLN A 456 9.26 23.84 -29.02
C GLN A 456 10.37 24.18 -28.03
N GLU A 457 10.01 24.35 -26.76
CA GLU A 457 10.95 24.59 -25.68
C GLU A 457 11.20 23.30 -24.90
N VAL A 458 12.46 22.99 -24.62
CA VAL A 458 12.87 21.80 -23.87
C VAL A 458 13.83 22.21 -22.75
N GLU A 459 13.68 21.60 -21.58
CA GLU A 459 14.58 21.80 -20.45
C GLU A 459 15.48 20.58 -20.29
N VAL A 460 16.78 20.81 -20.30
CA VAL A 460 17.79 19.75 -20.39
C VAL A 460 18.75 19.87 -19.21
N PRO A 461 18.75 18.92 -18.27
CA PRO A 461 19.81 18.81 -17.28
C PRO A 461 21.13 18.46 -17.97
N VAL A 462 22.15 19.31 -17.84
CA VAL A 462 23.44 19.10 -18.52
C VAL A 462 24.57 18.71 -17.58
N GLN A 463 24.44 19.03 -16.30
CA GLN A 463 25.45 18.73 -15.31
C GLN A 463 24.84 18.66 -13.91
N ILE A 464 25.33 17.72 -13.08
CA ILE A 464 25.09 17.71 -11.64
C ILE A 464 26.22 18.54 -11.00
N LEU A 465 25.88 19.70 -10.47
CA LEU A 465 26.81 20.61 -9.79
C LEU A 465 27.06 20.17 -8.35
N GLN A 466 26.04 19.60 -7.70
CA GLN A 466 26.15 19.02 -6.36
C GLN A 466 25.32 17.74 -6.26
N ASP A 467 25.97 16.65 -5.84
CA ASP A 467 25.32 15.39 -5.54
C ASP A 467 24.43 15.48 -4.31
N GLY A 468 23.42 14.64 -4.24
CA GLY A 468 22.46 14.50 -3.15
C GLY A 468 21.77 13.14 -3.27
N PHE A 469 20.44 13.14 -3.34
CA PHE A 469 19.65 11.91 -3.47
C PHE A 469 19.97 11.06 -4.72
N ASN A 470 20.64 11.63 -5.74
CA ASN A 470 21.01 10.93 -6.97
C ASN A 470 22.00 9.77 -6.75
N ARG A 471 22.67 9.72 -5.59
CA ARG A 471 23.51 8.58 -5.18
C ARG A 471 22.71 7.29 -5.00
N LEU A 472 21.41 7.40 -4.69
CA LEU A 472 20.48 6.28 -4.58
C LEU A 472 19.51 6.20 -5.76
N LEU A 473 19.07 7.34 -6.30
CA LEU A 473 18.16 7.42 -7.45
C LEU A 473 18.84 8.19 -8.60
N PRO A 474 19.59 7.52 -9.49
CA PRO A 474 20.36 8.19 -10.54
C PRO A 474 19.52 9.15 -11.38
N VAL A 475 20.08 10.33 -11.66
CA VAL A 475 19.48 11.35 -12.53
C VAL A 475 20.32 11.46 -13.79
N GLU A 476 19.67 11.36 -14.95
CA GLU A 476 20.33 11.49 -16.24
C GLU A 476 20.66 12.95 -16.55
N VAL A 477 21.84 13.15 -17.16
CA VAL A 477 22.27 14.41 -17.75
C VAL A 477 22.65 14.20 -19.21
N TYR A 478 22.50 15.25 -20.01
CA TYR A 478 22.68 15.23 -21.46
C TYR A 478 23.62 16.33 -21.92
N LYS A 479 24.20 16.18 -23.11
CA LYS A 479 25.07 17.19 -23.74
C LYS A 479 24.41 17.67 -25.04
N PRO A 480 23.52 18.68 -24.97
CA PRO A 480 22.87 19.20 -26.16
C PRO A 480 23.86 19.95 -27.07
N MET A 481 23.68 19.84 -28.37
CA MET A 481 24.38 20.62 -29.38
C MET A 481 23.59 21.90 -29.67
N LEU A 482 24.26 23.04 -29.70
CA LEU A 482 23.66 24.35 -29.99
C LEU A 482 23.93 24.78 -31.43
N GLY A 483 23.08 25.68 -31.93
CA GLY A 483 23.20 26.23 -33.28
C GLY A 483 22.46 25.40 -34.33
N THR A 484 22.94 25.47 -35.56
CA THR A 484 22.30 24.79 -36.70
C THR A 484 22.82 23.36 -36.81
N LEU A 485 21.94 22.39 -36.60
CA LEU A 485 22.25 20.96 -36.68
C LEU A 485 21.72 20.39 -37.99
N ASP A 486 22.54 19.63 -38.70
CA ASP A 486 22.08 18.80 -39.81
C ASP A 486 21.50 17.49 -39.25
N VAL A 487 20.20 17.32 -39.42
CA VAL A 487 19.46 16.14 -38.96
C VAL A 487 19.02 15.25 -40.12
N SER A 488 19.41 15.57 -41.36
CA SER A 488 18.97 14.87 -42.57
C SER A 488 19.19 13.35 -42.50
N GLN A 489 20.32 12.92 -41.94
CA GLN A 489 20.70 11.52 -41.76
C GLN A 489 20.37 10.95 -40.37
N ARG A 490 19.90 11.80 -39.43
CA ARG A 490 19.68 11.42 -38.01
C ARG A 490 18.22 11.58 -37.57
N LYS A 491 17.32 11.99 -38.47
CA LYS A 491 15.87 12.01 -38.28
C LYS A 491 15.25 10.65 -38.58
N ASN A 492 14.15 10.35 -37.91
CA ASN A 492 13.31 9.20 -38.24
C ASN A 492 11.82 9.59 -38.16
N MET A 493 11.02 8.98 -39.04
CA MET A 493 9.57 9.01 -38.94
C MET A 493 9.10 7.67 -38.37
N LEU A 494 8.41 7.71 -37.23
CA LEU A 494 7.87 6.55 -36.55
C LEU A 494 6.35 6.60 -36.59
N SER A 495 5.73 5.50 -36.98
CA SER A 495 4.30 5.29 -36.73
C SER A 495 4.13 4.62 -35.37
N ARG A 496 3.37 5.25 -34.47
CA ARG A 496 3.13 4.77 -33.11
C ARG A 496 1.63 4.80 -32.80
N PRO A 497 1.16 3.98 -31.86
CA PRO A 497 -0.19 4.13 -31.33
C PRO A 497 -0.34 5.51 -30.66
N LYS A 498 -1.54 6.10 -30.71
CA LYS A 498 -1.85 7.41 -30.07
C LYS A 498 -1.58 7.37 -28.57
N ALA A 499 -1.93 6.25 -27.94
CA ALA A 499 -1.60 5.95 -26.56
C ALA A 499 -1.23 4.47 -26.42
N TYR A 500 -0.29 4.15 -25.54
CA TYR A 500 -0.01 2.74 -25.20
C TYR A 500 -1.11 2.19 -24.29
N LEU A 501 -1.35 0.88 -24.39
CA LEU A 501 -2.24 0.17 -23.48
C LEU A 501 -1.81 0.40 -22.03
N TYR A 502 -2.77 0.41 -21.11
CA TYR A 502 -2.45 0.57 -19.70
C TYR A 502 -1.56 -0.57 -19.21
N THR A 503 -0.50 -0.22 -18.52
CA THR A 503 0.13 -1.12 -17.55
C THR A 503 -0.61 -1.09 -16.21
N HIS A 504 -0.36 -2.08 -15.35
CA HIS A 504 -0.88 -2.07 -13.97
C HIS A 504 -0.54 -0.76 -13.23
N GLY A 505 0.71 -0.31 -13.36
CA GLY A 505 1.19 0.94 -12.76
C GLY A 505 0.46 2.19 -13.28
N GLU A 506 0.34 2.34 -14.60
CA GLU A 506 -0.39 3.48 -15.17
C GLU A 506 -1.87 3.48 -14.77
N LEU A 507 -2.49 2.30 -14.68
CA LEU A 507 -3.88 2.18 -14.27
C LEU A 507 -4.08 2.62 -12.81
N VAL A 508 -3.22 2.20 -11.88
CA VAL A 508 -3.36 2.63 -10.47
C VAL A 508 -3.14 4.13 -10.30
N GLN A 509 -2.23 4.74 -11.08
CA GLN A 509 -2.06 6.20 -11.09
C GLN A 509 -3.30 6.92 -11.63
N GLU A 510 -3.95 6.35 -12.66
CA GLU A 510 -5.21 6.87 -13.19
C GLU A 510 -6.35 6.78 -12.15
N MET A 511 -6.46 5.64 -11.47
CA MET A 511 -7.40 5.41 -10.37
C MET A 511 -7.22 6.43 -9.25
N LYS A 512 -5.97 6.65 -8.81
CA LYS A 512 -5.65 7.66 -7.79
C LYS A 512 -6.00 9.07 -8.26
N ARG A 513 -5.61 9.45 -9.48
CA ARG A 513 -5.88 10.78 -10.06
C ARG A 513 -7.36 11.09 -10.15
N ARG A 514 -8.20 10.09 -10.46
CA ARG A 514 -9.65 10.24 -10.60
C ARG A 514 -10.42 10.03 -9.29
N GLY A 515 -9.73 9.69 -8.19
CA GLY A 515 -10.38 9.43 -6.90
C GLY A 515 -11.21 8.14 -6.87
N ILE A 516 -10.84 7.15 -7.68
CA ILE A 516 -11.57 5.88 -7.80
C ILE A 516 -10.79 4.76 -7.11
N GLY A 517 -11.36 4.22 -6.04
CA GLY A 517 -10.74 3.20 -5.20
C GLY A 517 -9.85 3.77 -4.09
N ARG A 518 -9.27 2.85 -3.31
CA ARG A 518 -8.42 3.10 -2.13
C ARG A 518 -7.22 2.14 -2.14
N PRO A 519 -6.17 2.40 -1.33
CA PRO A 519 -5.04 1.49 -1.15
C PRO A 519 -5.40 0.02 -0.93
N SER A 520 -6.50 -0.24 -0.21
CA SER A 520 -7.01 -1.59 0.06
C SER A 520 -7.74 -2.24 -1.14
N THR A 521 -8.20 -1.45 -2.11
CA THR A 521 -9.06 -1.95 -3.20
C THR A 521 -8.38 -1.97 -4.57
N TYR A 522 -7.30 -1.21 -4.80
CA TYR A 522 -6.67 -1.11 -6.13
C TYR A 522 -6.37 -2.47 -6.77
N ALA A 523 -5.71 -3.36 -6.02
CA ALA A 523 -5.36 -4.69 -6.52
C ALA A 523 -6.60 -5.56 -6.79
N SER A 524 -7.56 -5.60 -5.86
CA SER A 524 -8.74 -6.45 -5.97
C SER A 524 -9.70 -6.03 -7.09
N ILE A 525 -9.72 -4.74 -7.45
CA ILE A 525 -10.47 -4.25 -8.61
C ILE A 525 -9.91 -4.83 -9.90
N VAL A 526 -8.59 -4.71 -10.12
CA VAL A 526 -7.93 -5.21 -11.33
C VAL A 526 -7.96 -6.73 -11.40
N GLU A 527 -7.75 -7.41 -10.27
CA GLU A 527 -7.85 -8.86 -10.16
C GLU A 527 -9.23 -9.36 -10.59
N LYS A 528 -10.31 -8.75 -10.09
CA LYS A 528 -11.68 -9.13 -10.50
C LYS A 528 -11.93 -8.90 -11.99
N LEU A 529 -11.41 -7.83 -12.59
CA LEU A 529 -11.55 -7.62 -14.06
C LEU A 529 -10.89 -8.76 -14.87
N ILE A 530 -9.77 -9.28 -14.38
CA ILE A 530 -9.05 -10.40 -14.99
C ILE A 530 -9.80 -11.72 -14.74
N GLU A 531 -10.18 -12.02 -13.50
CA GLU A 531 -10.91 -13.24 -13.12
C GLU A 531 -12.24 -13.40 -13.89
N ARG A 532 -12.94 -12.29 -14.13
CA ARG A 532 -14.21 -12.29 -14.87
C ARG A 532 -14.03 -12.42 -16.38
N GLY A 533 -12.79 -12.38 -16.85
CA GLY A 533 -12.43 -12.46 -18.26
C GLY A 533 -12.75 -11.19 -19.04
N TYR A 534 -12.94 -10.05 -18.38
CA TYR A 534 -13.16 -8.75 -19.04
C TYR A 534 -11.87 -8.16 -19.58
N VAL A 535 -10.76 -8.46 -18.90
CA VAL A 535 -9.42 -8.00 -19.24
C VAL A 535 -8.48 -9.19 -19.22
N ILE A 536 -7.51 -9.22 -20.13
CA ILE A 536 -6.38 -10.13 -20.07
C ILE A 536 -5.09 -9.34 -19.88
N GLU A 537 -4.13 -9.95 -19.20
CA GLU A 537 -2.79 -9.41 -19.08
C GLU A 537 -1.86 -10.07 -20.10
N ASN A 538 -1.10 -9.25 -20.83
CA ASN A 538 -0.06 -9.72 -21.75
C ASN A 538 1.19 -8.85 -21.61
N LYS A 539 2.31 -9.45 -21.16
CA LYS A 539 3.60 -8.76 -20.94
C LYS A 539 3.47 -7.48 -20.09
N GLY A 540 2.60 -7.50 -19.07
CA GLY A 540 2.34 -6.38 -18.17
C GLY A 540 1.37 -5.32 -18.70
N PHE A 541 0.80 -5.50 -19.90
CA PHE A 541 -0.25 -4.65 -20.45
C PHE A 541 -1.63 -5.27 -20.25
N LEU A 542 -2.61 -4.41 -19.95
CA LEU A 542 -4.01 -4.75 -19.75
C LEU A 542 -4.79 -4.54 -21.05
N ILE A 543 -5.40 -5.61 -21.55
CA ILE A 543 -6.12 -5.63 -22.83
C ILE A 543 -7.58 -6.03 -22.59
N PRO A 544 -8.56 -5.23 -23.04
CA PRO A 544 -9.97 -5.59 -22.90
C PRO A 544 -10.34 -6.73 -23.85
N THR A 545 -11.09 -7.71 -23.37
CA THR A 545 -11.62 -8.81 -24.20
C THR A 545 -12.88 -8.38 -24.94
N ASN A 546 -13.32 -9.16 -25.92
CA ASN A 546 -14.63 -8.93 -26.57
C ASN A 546 -15.77 -9.00 -25.55
N LEU A 547 -15.71 -9.97 -24.63
CA LEU A 547 -16.67 -10.09 -23.53
C LEU A 547 -16.71 -8.82 -22.66
N GLY A 548 -15.54 -8.27 -22.27
CA GLY A 548 -15.47 -7.03 -21.51
C GLY A 548 -16.10 -5.85 -22.24
N LYS A 549 -15.89 -5.74 -23.56
CA LYS A 549 -16.50 -4.70 -24.40
C LYS A 549 -18.01 -4.84 -24.50
N GLU A 550 -18.50 -6.06 -24.73
CA GLU A 550 -19.94 -6.35 -24.81
C GLU A 550 -20.64 -6.05 -23.48
N VAL A 551 -20.06 -6.49 -22.36
CA VAL A 551 -20.59 -6.21 -21.01
C VAL A 551 -20.63 -4.72 -20.72
N TYR A 552 -19.53 -3.99 -20.99
CA TYR A 552 -19.49 -2.54 -20.78
C TYR A 552 -20.52 -1.80 -21.63
N ASN A 553 -20.66 -2.15 -22.90
CA ASN A 553 -21.63 -1.52 -23.80
C ASN A 553 -23.07 -1.83 -23.39
N TYR A 554 -23.35 -3.07 -22.97
CA TYR A 554 -24.67 -3.48 -22.50
C TYR A 554 -25.08 -2.67 -21.25
N LEU A 555 -24.20 -2.58 -20.24
CA LEU A 555 -24.47 -1.79 -19.03
C LEU A 555 -24.69 -0.30 -19.36
N ASN A 556 -23.86 0.27 -20.24
CA ASN A 556 -23.97 1.68 -20.61
C ASN A 556 -25.16 2.01 -21.52
N SER A 557 -25.74 1.02 -22.21
CA SER A 557 -26.96 1.22 -23.00
C SER A 557 -28.23 1.36 -22.17
N ARG A 558 -28.17 1.06 -20.86
CA ARG A 558 -29.30 1.13 -19.93
C ARG A 558 -29.14 2.36 -19.04
N GLU A 559 -29.82 3.45 -19.39
CA GLU A 559 -29.71 4.72 -18.67
C GLU A 559 -30.11 4.58 -17.18
N GLU A 560 -30.98 3.64 -16.84
CA GLU A 560 -31.38 3.33 -15.46
C GLU A 560 -30.22 2.78 -14.61
N VAL A 561 -29.30 2.04 -15.23
CA VAL A 561 -28.16 1.37 -14.57
C VAL A 561 -26.92 2.24 -14.62
N LYS A 562 -26.71 2.91 -15.75
CA LYS A 562 -25.52 3.70 -16.08
C LYS A 562 -25.14 4.69 -14.97
N HIS A 563 -26.11 5.39 -14.39
CA HIS A 563 -25.85 6.35 -13.31
C HIS A 563 -25.06 5.76 -12.13
N PHE A 564 -25.36 4.52 -11.73
CA PHE A 564 -24.69 3.85 -10.60
C PHE A 564 -23.30 3.30 -10.94
N LEU A 565 -22.95 3.26 -12.22
CA LEU A 565 -21.72 2.69 -12.76
C LEU A 565 -20.78 3.76 -13.33
N GLU A 566 -21.12 5.04 -13.16
CA GLU A 566 -20.30 6.17 -13.56
C GLU A 566 -19.26 6.53 -12.48
N GLU A 567 -18.20 7.22 -12.92
CA GLU A 567 -17.13 7.72 -12.05
C GLU A 567 -17.68 8.65 -10.96
N GLU A 568 -18.64 9.50 -11.31
CA GLU A 568 -19.18 10.51 -10.40
C GLU A 568 -19.96 9.91 -9.24
N PHE A 569 -20.81 8.91 -9.49
CA PHE A 569 -21.50 8.16 -8.43
C PHE A 569 -20.50 7.47 -7.51
N THR A 570 -19.49 6.82 -8.09
CA THR A 570 -18.45 6.11 -7.33
C THR A 570 -17.69 7.05 -6.42
N ARG A 571 -17.24 8.20 -6.94
CA ARG A 571 -16.52 9.22 -6.19
C ARG A 571 -17.37 9.82 -5.07
N ARG A 572 -18.63 10.20 -5.37
CA ARG A 572 -19.55 10.76 -4.36
C ARG A 572 -19.80 9.79 -3.21
N LEU A 573 -19.97 8.50 -3.52
CA LEU A 573 -20.18 7.50 -2.49
C LEU A 573 -18.91 7.27 -1.64
N GLU A 574 -17.71 7.30 -2.24
CA GLU A 574 -16.45 7.26 -1.46
C GLU A 574 -16.30 8.49 -0.55
N GLU A 575 -16.64 9.70 -1.03
CA GLU A 575 -16.63 10.92 -0.20
C GLU A 575 -17.62 10.82 0.97
N LEU A 576 -18.79 10.21 0.76
CA LEU A 576 -19.75 9.96 1.83
C LEU A 576 -19.20 8.94 2.85
N MET A 577 -18.50 7.90 2.41
CA MET A 577 -17.83 6.95 3.30
C MET A 577 -16.76 7.65 4.16
N ASP A 578 -15.95 8.53 3.57
CA ASP A 578 -14.94 9.30 4.31
C ASP A 578 -15.59 10.22 5.36
N LYS A 579 -16.74 10.83 5.04
CA LYS A 579 -17.50 11.63 6.02
C LYS A 579 -18.10 10.78 7.14
N VAL A 580 -18.57 9.57 6.87
CA VAL A 580 -19.03 8.62 7.89
C VAL A 580 -17.87 8.22 8.81
N GLU A 581 -16.70 7.97 8.24
CA GLU A 581 -15.46 7.69 8.98
C GLU A 581 -15.09 8.85 9.91
N ALA A 582 -15.25 10.10 9.45
CA ALA A 582 -15.06 11.29 10.27
C ALA A 582 -16.22 11.58 11.27
N GLY A 583 -17.29 10.78 11.25
CA GLY A 583 -18.49 11.00 12.07
C GLY A 583 -19.35 12.20 11.66
N ALA A 584 -19.17 12.71 10.43
CA ALA A 584 -19.85 13.90 9.92
C ALA A 584 -21.19 13.60 9.21
N GLU A 585 -21.44 12.34 8.83
CA GLU A 585 -22.67 11.89 8.15
C GLU A 585 -23.19 10.59 8.79
N ASP A 586 -24.51 10.37 8.75
CA ASP A 586 -25.10 9.11 9.21
C ASP A 586 -25.15 8.08 8.07
N TYR A 587 -24.47 6.95 8.28
CA TYR A 587 -24.46 5.83 7.33
C TYR A 587 -25.86 5.25 7.07
N VAL A 588 -26.78 5.35 8.03
CA VAL A 588 -28.15 4.85 7.94
C VAL A 588 -28.91 5.59 6.83
N ASP A 589 -28.85 6.92 6.82
CA ASP A 589 -29.54 7.75 5.84
C ASP A 589 -29.01 7.51 4.43
N ILE A 590 -27.68 7.34 4.31
CA ILE A 590 -27.03 7.01 3.04
C ILE A 590 -27.53 5.65 2.52
N LEU A 591 -27.62 4.63 3.39
CA LEU A 591 -28.16 3.32 3.01
C LEU A 591 -29.63 3.38 2.63
N ILE A 592 -30.47 4.14 3.33
CA ILE A 592 -31.89 4.30 2.98
C ILE A 592 -32.05 4.93 1.60
N ASN A 593 -31.29 5.99 1.32
CA ASN A 593 -31.34 6.65 0.01
C ASN A 593 -30.85 5.71 -1.10
N LEU A 594 -29.70 5.05 -0.88
CA LEU A 594 -29.18 4.09 -1.84
C LEU A 594 -30.16 2.94 -2.13
N TYR A 595 -30.82 2.42 -1.10
CA TYR A 595 -31.82 1.37 -1.25
C TYR A 595 -33.02 1.84 -2.10
N ARG A 596 -33.53 3.06 -1.86
CA ARG A 596 -34.63 3.64 -2.64
C ARG A 596 -34.24 3.76 -4.11
N ASP A 597 -33.06 4.32 -4.38
CA ASP A 597 -32.56 4.52 -5.73
C ASP A 597 -32.44 3.17 -6.48
N ILE A 598 -31.96 2.12 -5.80
CA ILE A 598 -31.80 0.77 -6.38
C ILE A 598 -33.17 0.11 -6.65
N ILE A 599 -34.11 0.17 -5.71
CA ILE A 599 -35.46 -0.42 -5.89
C ILE A 599 -36.22 0.25 -7.02
N GLU A 600 -36.04 1.56 -7.23
CA GLU A 600 -36.64 2.25 -8.38
C GLU A 600 -36.10 1.73 -9.72
N VAL A 601 -34.83 1.36 -9.76
CA VAL A 601 -34.23 0.72 -10.95
C VAL A 601 -34.75 -0.70 -11.13
N ASP A 602 -34.78 -1.49 -10.06
CA ASP A 602 -35.24 -2.89 -10.13
C ASP A 602 -36.67 -2.99 -10.67
N LYS A 603 -37.58 -2.14 -10.17
CA LYS A 603 -38.95 -2.04 -10.70
C LYS A 603 -39.02 -1.69 -12.19
N LYS A 604 -38.09 -0.88 -12.70
CA LYS A 604 -38.03 -0.54 -14.13
C LYS A 604 -37.44 -1.68 -14.96
N LEU A 605 -36.55 -2.48 -14.37
CA LEU A 605 -35.93 -3.63 -15.01
C LEU A 605 -36.85 -4.86 -15.05
N GLU A 606 -37.72 -5.08 -14.08
CA GLU A 606 -38.74 -6.16 -14.09
C GLU A 606 -39.85 -5.96 -15.13
N VAL A 607 -40.00 -4.74 -15.67
CA VAL A 607 -41.01 -4.38 -16.69
C VAL A 607 -40.50 -4.60 -18.12
N LEU A 608 -39.23 -4.98 -18.29
CA LEU A 608 -38.55 -5.29 -19.56
C LEU A 608 -38.32 -6.80 -19.73
#